data_AF-A0A974P5T8-F1
#
_entry.id   AF-A0A974P5T8-F1
#
_cell.length_a   1.000
_cell.length_b   1.000
_cell.length_c   1.000
_cell.angle_alpha   90.00
_cell.angle_beta   90.00
_cell.angle_gamma   90.00
#
_symmetry.space_group_name_H-M   'P 1'
#
loop_
_entity.id
_entity.type
_entity.pdbx_description
1 polymer ?
#
loop_
_entity_poly.entity_id
_entity_poly.type
_entity_poly.pdbx_seq_one_letter_code
_entity_poly.pdbx_strand_id
1 'polypeptide(L)'
;MPPTTWWPHERPAGHRPARAPRSGTTWIGQIFNSAPETAFRFQPFFAHAFRPRVDAATSAAELDQILKDIAATDDDFILQRARMTDGDLAFAKLEPTQVVYKEARYHHLLPTLMQIPRFKGVGIIRDPLEALSSWRAAPREFDPAWDFGAEWREAGLKNGGRIEEFFGYESWKRAALIFQDMAASYPDRFRILRYGDLTADPAG
;
A
#
# COMPACT_ATOMS: atom_id res chain seq x y z
N MET A 1 22.42 -19.32 30.69
CA MET A 1 22.70 -17.89 30.91
C MET A 1 23.40 -17.34 29.68
N PRO A 2 22.89 -16.25 29.07
CA PRO A 2 23.50 -15.52 27.96
C PRO A 2 24.58 -14.56 28.53
N PRO A 3 25.24 -13.65 27.76
CA PRO A 3 25.23 -13.41 26.30
C PRO A 3 26.65 -13.28 25.69
N THR A 4 26.76 -13.37 24.36
CA THR A 4 27.91 -12.78 23.65
C THR A 4 27.39 -11.69 22.71
N THR A 5 27.68 -10.46 23.11
CA THR A 5 27.56 -9.21 22.37
C THR A 5 28.54 -9.19 21.19
N TRP A 6 28.13 -8.66 20.04
CA TRP A 6 29.04 -8.12 19.04
C TRP A 6 28.61 -6.69 18.68
N TRP A 7 29.54 -5.74 18.87
CA TRP A 7 29.49 -4.29 18.59
C TRP A 7 29.56 -4.07 17.03
N PRO A 8 29.65 -2.85 16.47
CA PRO A 8 28.78 -2.23 15.48
C PRO A 8 29.65 -1.76 14.30
N HIS A 9 29.75 -2.51 13.21
CA HIS A 9 30.49 -1.96 12.09
C HIS A 9 29.72 -0.76 11.52
N GLU A 10 30.26 0.44 11.76
CA GLU A 10 29.92 1.67 11.06
C GLU A 10 29.91 1.35 9.56
N ARG A 11 28.72 1.36 8.96
CA ARG A 11 28.60 1.27 7.51
C ARG A 11 28.92 2.63 6.92
N PRO A 12 29.72 2.69 5.83
CA PRO A 12 30.10 3.94 5.20
C PRO A 12 28.85 4.72 4.80
N ALA A 13 28.89 6.03 5.05
CA ALA A 13 27.88 6.99 4.60
C ALA A 13 27.87 7.00 3.08
N GLY A 14 27.04 6.16 2.46
CA GLY A 14 27.04 6.00 1.02
C GLY A 14 25.76 5.46 0.42
N HIS A 15 25.06 4.54 1.08
CA HIS A 15 23.80 3.99 0.57
C HIS A 15 22.75 4.02 1.68
N ARG A 16 21.95 5.09 1.72
CA ARG A 16 20.64 5.00 2.36
C ARG A 16 19.83 4.03 1.47
N PRO A 17 19.33 2.88 1.98
CA PRO A 17 18.40 2.10 1.20
C PRO A 17 17.24 3.01 0.82
N ALA A 18 17.08 3.24 -0.48
CA ALA A 18 16.04 4.09 -1.03
C ALA A 18 14.69 3.45 -0.70
N ARG A 19 14.06 3.88 0.40
CA ARG A 19 12.71 3.42 0.79
C ARG A 19 11.68 4.09 -0.12
N ALA A 20 11.04 3.30 -0.98
CA ALA A 20 9.91 3.69 -1.85
C ALA A 20 8.54 3.63 -1.11
N PRO A 21 7.46 4.19 -1.69
CA PRO A 21 6.77 5.42 -1.30
C PRO A 21 5.82 5.30 -0.10
N ARG A 22 5.45 6.46 0.46
CA ARG A 22 5.67 6.76 1.88
C ARG A 22 4.39 7.00 2.69
N SER A 23 3.66 5.92 2.91
CA SER A 23 2.70 5.76 4.02
C SER A 23 3.06 4.57 4.92
N GLY A 24 4.22 3.93 4.72
CA GLY A 24 4.58 2.68 5.40
C GLY A 24 3.91 1.43 4.85
N THR A 25 2.95 1.58 3.94
CA THR A 25 2.18 0.47 3.33
C THR A 25 3.05 -0.57 2.65
N THR A 26 4.15 -0.19 2.00
CA THR A 26 5.11 -1.17 1.44
C THR A 26 5.81 -1.95 2.54
N TRP A 27 6.26 -1.30 3.62
CA TRP A 27 6.92 -1.99 4.73
C TRP A 27 5.97 -2.95 5.44
N ILE A 28 4.74 -2.51 5.76
CA ILE A 28 3.69 -3.36 6.34
C ILE A 28 3.31 -4.49 5.39
N GLY A 29 3.21 -4.21 4.09
CA GLY A 29 2.99 -5.24 3.07
C GLY A 29 4.06 -6.33 3.11
N GLN A 30 5.32 -5.97 3.39
CA GLN A 30 6.39 -6.95 3.53
C GLN A 30 6.34 -7.73 4.85
N ILE A 31 5.80 -7.16 5.93
CA ILE A 31 5.50 -7.92 7.16
C ILE A 31 4.46 -9.00 6.87
N PHE A 32 3.40 -8.68 6.12
CA PHE A 32 2.46 -9.72 5.68
C PHE A 32 3.11 -10.72 4.72
N ASN A 33 3.99 -10.24 3.83
CA ASN A 33 4.73 -11.10 2.91
C ASN A 33 5.74 -12.01 3.62
N SER A 34 6.20 -11.69 4.83
CA SER A 34 7.13 -12.59 5.54
C SER A 34 6.45 -13.84 6.09
N ALA A 35 5.11 -13.88 6.14
CA ALA A 35 4.37 -15.09 6.51
C ALA A 35 4.46 -16.15 5.38
N PRO A 36 4.79 -17.41 5.69
CA PRO A 36 5.00 -18.47 4.69
C PRO A 36 3.76 -18.79 3.85
N GLU A 37 2.56 -18.74 4.43
CA GLU A 37 1.29 -19.10 3.78
C GLU A 37 0.60 -17.90 3.08
N THR A 38 1.28 -16.76 2.98
CA THR A 38 0.75 -15.55 2.34
C THR A 38 1.29 -15.38 0.94
N ALA A 39 0.39 -15.27 -0.03
CA ALA A 39 0.68 -14.79 -1.38
C ALA A 39 0.54 -13.26 -1.43
N PHE A 40 1.65 -12.53 -1.49
CA PHE A 40 1.64 -11.06 -1.58
C PHE A 40 1.49 -10.58 -3.03
N ARG A 41 0.68 -9.54 -3.26
CA ARG A 41 0.42 -8.94 -4.58
C ARG A 41 0.54 -7.42 -4.51
N PHE A 42 1.41 -6.85 -5.35
CA PHE A 42 1.71 -5.42 -5.32
C PHE A 42 0.85 -4.62 -6.31
N GLN A 43 -0.01 -3.76 -5.79
CA GLN A 43 -0.84 -2.81 -6.56
C GLN A 43 -1.53 -3.44 -7.78
N PRO A 44 -2.28 -4.54 -7.62
CA PRO A 44 -2.91 -5.22 -8.74
C PRO A 44 -3.80 -4.31 -9.58
N PHE A 45 -4.56 -3.38 -9.01
CA PHE A 45 -5.45 -2.50 -9.77
C PHE A 45 -4.71 -1.42 -10.56
N PHE A 46 -3.46 -1.13 -10.20
CA PHE A 46 -2.60 -0.25 -10.99
C PHE A 46 -1.95 -0.98 -12.17
N ALA A 47 -1.78 -2.30 -12.07
CA ALA A 47 -1.15 -3.11 -13.11
C ALA A 47 -2.01 -3.15 -14.38
N HIS A 48 -1.35 -3.17 -15.55
CA HIS A 48 -2.02 -3.20 -16.85
C HIS A 48 -2.99 -4.39 -16.98
N ALA A 49 -2.69 -5.52 -16.35
CA ALA A 49 -3.51 -6.74 -16.39
C ALA A 49 -4.91 -6.57 -15.76
N PHE A 50 -5.06 -5.73 -14.73
CA PHE A 50 -6.33 -5.60 -13.99
C PHE A 50 -6.93 -4.20 -14.00
N ARG A 51 -6.14 -3.16 -14.29
CA ARG A 51 -6.63 -1.78 -14.40
C ARG A 51 -7.86 -1.63 -15.29
N PRO A 52 -7.93 -2.24 -16.50
CA PRO A 52 -9.10 -2.08 -17.38
C PRO A 52 -10.37 -2.79 -16.88
N ARG A 53 -10.24 -3.62 -15.84
CA ARG A 53 -11.32 -4.48 -15.31
C ARG A 53 -12.05 -3.86 -14.12
N VAL A 54 -11.62 -2.69 -13.67
CA VAL A 54 -12.18 -2.02 -12.49
C VAL A 54 -12.55 -0.59 -12.81
N ASP A 55 -13.78 -0.23 -12.47
CA ASP A 55 -14.32 1.12 -12.52
C ASP A 55 -15.26 1.35 -11.32
N ALA A 56 -15.90 2.53 -11.27
CA ALA A 56 -16.80 2.89 -10.18
C ALA A 56 -18.13 2.08 -10.17
N ALA A 57 -18.47 1.40 -11.27
CA ALA A 57 -19.69 0.61 -11.41
C ALA A 57 -19.46 -0.89 -11.13
N THR A 58 -18.20 -1.31 -11.01
CA THR A 58 -17.84 -2.71 -10.80
C THR A 58 -18.47 -3.25 -9.52
N SER A 59 -19.22 -4.34 -9.66
CA SER A 59 -19.97 -4.95 -8.56
C SER A 59 -19.07 -5.74 -7.61
N ALA A 60 -19.59 -6.06 -6.41
CA ALA A 60 -18.89 -6.91 -5.46
C ALA A 60 -18.60 -8.31 -6.01
N ALA A 61 -19.49 -8.88 -6.84
CA ALA A 61 -19.28 -10.19 -7.45
C ALA A 61 -18.18 -10.17 -8.52
N GLU A 62 -18.11 -9.11 -9.32
CA GLU A 62 -17.03 -8.92 -10.30
C GLU A 62 -15.69 -8.70 -9.61
N LEU A 63 -15.65 -7.85 -8.58
CA LEU A 63 -14.46 -7.68 -7.75
C LEU A 63 -14.03 -8.99 -7.09
N ASP A 64 -14.99 -9.81 -6.63
CA ASP A 64 -14.70 -11.12 -6.06
C ASP A 64 -13.98 -12.04 -7.03
N GLN A 65 -14.40 -12.01 -8.30
CA GLN A 65 -13.74 -12.76 -9.36
C GLN A 65 -12.37 -12.17 -9.69
N ILE A 66 -12.25 -10.85 -9.77
CA ILE A 66 -10.96 -10.18 -10.01
C ILE A 66 -9.96 -10.52 -8.90
N LEU A 67 -10.38 -10.61 -7.64
CA LEU A 67 -9.51 -11.01 -6.53
C LEU A 67 -9.02 -12.46 -6.66
N LYS A 68 -9.84 -13.38 -7.18
CA LYS A 68 -9.41 -14.76 -7.48
C LYS A 68 -8.39 -14.79 -8.61
N ASP A 69 -8.58 -13.96 -9.63
CA ASP A 69 -7.64 -13.87 -10.74
C ASP A 69 -6.32 -13.22 -10.30
N ILE A 70 -6.36 -12.22 -9.42
CA ILE A 70 -5.17 -11.63 -8.77
C ILE A 70 -4.42 -12.68 -7.95
N ALA A 71 -5.13 -13.60 -7.29
CA ALA A 71 -4.50 -14.70 -6.57
C ALA A 71 -3.68 -15.60 -7.51
N ALA A 72 -4.23 -15.92 -8.68
CA ALA A 72 -3.65 -16.82 -9.67
C ALA A 72 -2.76 -16.13 -10.73
N THR A 73 -2.51 -14.83 -10.60
CA THR A 73 -1.75 -14.07 -11.60
C THR A 73 -0.28 -14.48 -11.66
N ASP A 74 0.28 -14.43 -12.87
CA ASP A 74 1.71 -14.60 -13.15
C ASP A 74 2.39 -13.29 -13.57
N ASP A 75 1.72 -12.15 -13.37
CA ASP A 75 2.22 -10.83 -13.76
C ASP A 75 3.45 -10.41 -12.95
N ASP A 76 4.58 -10.16 -13.64
CA ASP A 76 5.87 -9.84 -13.02
C ASP A 76 5.86 -8.57 -12.16
N PHE A 77 5.05 -7.58 -12.53
CA PHE A 77 4.94 -6.33 -11.77
C PHE A 77 4.20 -6.60 -10.45
N ILE A 78 3.08 -7.32 -10.50
CA ILE A 78 2.29 -7.65 -9.31
C ILE A 78 3.07 -8.56 -8.37
N LEU A 79 3.82 -9.52 -8.92
CA LEU A 79 4.66 -10.45 -8.16
C LEU A 79 5.99 -9.83 -7.70
N GLN A 80 6.33 -8.62 -8.18
CA GLN A 80 7.59 -7.92 -7.90
C GLN A 80 8.85 -8.77 -8.18
N ARG A 81 8.86 -9.63 -9.20
CA ARG A 81 9.94 -10.61 -9.43
C ARG A 81 11.34 -9.97 -9.49
N ALA A 82 11.46 -8.82 -10.14
CA ALA A 82 12.72 -8.07 -10.22
C ALA A 82 13.28 -7.63 -8.85
N ARG A 83 12.43 -7.51 -7.82
CA ARG A 83 12.86 -7.15 -6.45
C ARG A 83 13.15 -8.36 -5.57
N MET A 84 12.75 -9.56 -6.00
CA MET A 84 13.01 -10.81 -5.28
C MET A 84 14.41 -11.35 -5.60
N THR A 85 14.94 -11.08 -6.80
CA THR A 85 16.28 -11.51 -7.23
C THR A 85 17.42 -10.76 -6.56
N ASP A 86 17.17 -9.55 -6.07
CA ASP A 86 18.19 -8.69 -5.46
C ASP A 86 18.40 -8.97 -3.95
N GLY A 87 17.83 -10.06 -3.42
CA GLY A 87 18.01 -10.49 -2.02
C GLY A 87 17.24 -9.67 -0.98
N ASP A 88 16.66 -8.53 -1.36
CA ASP A 88 16.01 -7.61 -0.43
C ASP A 88 14.64 -8.09 0.10
N LEU A 89 13.93 -8.98 -0.61
CA LEU A 89 12.52 -9.33 -0.33
C LEU A 89 12.18 -10.83 -0.50
N ALA A 90 13.16 -11.72 -0.45
CA ALA A 90 12.94 -13.16 -0.58
C ALA A 90 12.61 -13.80 0.79
N PHE A 91 11.36 -14.27 0.95
CA PHE A 91 10.91 -15.03 2.12
C PHE A 91 10.63 -16.48 1.74
N ALA A 92 10.88 -17.42 2.65
CA ALA A 92 10.48 -18.81 2.48
C ALA A 92 8.94 -18.91 2.42
N LYS A 93 8.42 -19.65 1.44
CA LYS A 93 6.98 -19.79 1.20
C LYS A 93 6.53 -21.25 1.31
N LEU A 94 5.32 -21.43 1.83
CA LEU A 94 4.54 -22.66 1.79
C LEU A 94 3.38 -22.48 0.80
N GLU A 95 2.53 -23.50 0.69
CA GLU A 95 1.30 -23.39 -0.10
C GLU A 95 0.42 -22.25 0.45
N PRO A 96 0.12 -21.22 -0.36
CA PRO A 96 -0.60 -20.06 0.14
C PRO A 96 -2.04 -20.40 0.53
N THR A 97 -2.43 -20.03 1.75
CA THR A 97 -3.83 -20.15 2.23
C THR A 97 -4.57 -18.82 2.14
N GLN A 98 -3.85 -17.72 1.93
CA GLN A 98 -4.40 -16.38 1.85
C GLN A 98 -3.61 -15.49 0.89
N VAL A 99 -4.31 -14.52 0.33
CA VAL A 99 -3.73 -13.48 -0.54
C VAL A 99 -3.80 -12.15 0.19
N VAL A 100 -2.67 -11.46 0.24
CA VAL A 100 -2.59 -10.08 0.72
C VAL A 100 -2.17 -9.22 -0.45
N TYR A 101 -2.94 -8.18 -0.75
CA TYR A 101 -2.52 -7.19 -1.72
C TYR A 101 -2.45 -5.80 -1.09
N LYS A 102 -1.57 -4.99 -1.65
CA LYS A 102 -1.38 -3.60 -1.22
C LYS A 102 -1.80 -2.67 -2.33
N GLU A 103 -2.57 -1.64 -1.96
CA GLU A 103 -2.91 -0.52 -2.83
C GLU A 103 -2.48 0.82 -2.20
N ALA A 104 -2.12 1.77 -3.05
CA ALA A 104 -1.96 3.19 -2.67
C ALA A 104 -2.89 4.12 -3.47
N ARG A 105 -3.72 3.51 -4.32
CA ARG A 105 -4.69 4.11 -5.23
C ARG A 105 -5.97 3.31 -5.10
N TYR A 106 -7.02 3.68 -5.82
CA TYR A 106 -8.27 2.91 -5.88
C TYR A 106 -8.98 2.73 -4.52
N HIS A 107 -8.73 3.61 -3.54
CA HIS A 107 -9.41 3.51 -2.23
C HIS A 107 -10.94 3.67 -2.35
N HIS A 108 -11.43 4.24 -3.45
CA HIS A 108 -12.86 4.31 -3.77
C HIS A 108 -13.52 2.93 -4.00
N LEU A 109 -12.75 1.87 -4.30
CA LEU A 109 -13.27 0.51 -4.44
C LEU A 109 -13.49 -0.18 -3.09
N LEU A 110 -12.90 0.36 -2.01
CA LEU A 110 -12.92 -0.28 -0.70
C LEU A 110 -14.34 -0.54 -0.15
N PRO A 111 -15.32 0.39 -0.27
CA PRO A 111 -16.70 0.12 0.12
C PRO A 111 -17.29 -1.11 -0.57
N THR A 112 -17.04 -1.28 -1.87
CA THR A 112 -17.54 -2.43 -2.64
C THR A 112 -16.79 -3.71 -2.26
N LEU A 113 -15.46 -3.64 -2.06
CA LEU A 113 -14.66 -4.78 -1.61
C LEU A 113 -15.12 -5.30 -0.24
N MET A 114 -15.48 -4.41 0.69
CA MET A 114 -15.95 -4.82 2.01
C MET A 114 -17.29 -5.55 2.00
N GLN A 115 -18.08 -5.46 0.92
CA GLN A 115 -19.30 -6.26 0.74
C GLN A 115 -18.99 -7.76 0.55
N ILE A 116 -17.76 -8.10 0.12
CA ILE A 116 -17.32 -9.49 -0.01
C ILE A 116 -17.07 -10.04 1.41
N PRO A 117 -17.79 -11.09 1.86
CA PRO A 117 -17.75 -11.53 3.26
C PRO A 117 -16.36 -11.95 3.77
N ARG A 118 -15.55 -12.57 2.90
CA ARG A 118 -14.19 -13.02 3.24
C ARG A 118 -13.14 -11.92 3.20
N PHE A 119 -13.47 -10.75 2.64
CA PHE A 119 -12.52 -9.66 2.50
C PHE A 119 -12.26 -9.00 3.87
N LYS A 120 -10.99 -8.73 4.15
CA LYS A 120 -10.51 -8.01 5.33
C LYS A 120 -9.63 -6.86 4.85
N GLY A 121 -9.71 -5.73 5.52
CA GLY A 121 -8.95 -4.53 5.16
C GLY A 121 -8.15 -3.95 6.32
N VAL A 122 -7.01 -3.38 5.99
CA VAL A 122 -6.19 -2.59 6.91
C VAL A 122 -5.92 -1.23 6.26
N GLY A 123 -6.56 -0.19 6.78
CA GLY A 123 -6.31 1.19 6.40
C GLY A 123 -5.10 1.72 7.17
N ILE A 124 -4.16 2.39 6.48
CA ILE A 124 -3.00 3.00 7.13
C ILE A 124 -3.10 4.51 6.99
N ILE A 125 -3.18 5.21 8.11
CA ILE A 125 -3.25 6.67 8.17
C ILE A 125 -1.91 7.19 8.68
N ARG A 126 -1.33 8.11 7.89
CA ARG A 126 -0.15 8.88 8.25
C ARG A 126 -0.56 10.33 8.46
N ASP A 127 0.18 11.06 9.29
CA ASP A 127 0.02 12.52 9.41
C ASP A 127 -0.01 13.18 8.02
N PRO A 128 -0.98 14.08 7.75
CA PRO A 128 -1.15 14.66 6.43
C PRO A 128 0.04 15.52 5.99
N LEU A 129 0.70 16.23 6.92
CA LEU A 129 1.87 17.04 6.60
C LEU A 129 3.05 16.15 6.21
N GLU A 130 3.24 15.04 6.91
CA GLU A 130 4.27 14.08 6.55
C GLU A 130 4.00 13.39 5.20
N ALA A 131 2.75 13.03 4.93
CA ALA A 131 2.35 12.43 3.66
C ALA A 131 2.60 13.40 2.48
N LEU A 132 2.21 14.67 2.63
CA LEU A 132 2.40 15.72 1.63
C LEU A 132 3.88 16.08 1.43
N SER A 133 4.60 16.32 2.52
CA SER A 133 6.05 16.58 2.48
C SER A 133 6.80 15.43 1.80
N SER A 134 6.34 14.21 2.06
CA SER A 134 6.87 13.05 1.38
C SER A 134 6.61 13.04 -0.12
N TRP A 135 5.36 13.26 -0.53
CA TRP A 135 4.99 13.27 -1.94
C TRP A 135 5.78 14.32 -2.72
N ARG A 136 5.91 15.53 -2.17
CA ARG A 136 6.75 16.60 -2.74
C ARG A 136 8.20 16.17 -2.99
N ALA A 137 8.76 15.34 -2.11
CA ALA A 137 10.15 14.89 -2.20
C ALA A 137 10.36 13.72 -3.19
N ALA A 138 9.31 13.23 -3.85
CA ALA A 138 9.37 12.07 -4.74
C ALA A 138 9.30 12.52 -6.22
N PRO A 139 10.43 12.72 -6.92
CA PRO A 139 10.45 13.29 -8.28
C PRO A 139 9.77 12.41 -9.34
N ARG A 140 9.58 11.11 -9.07
CA ARG A 140 8.79 10.21 -9.93
C ARG A 140 7.28 10.42 -9.79
N GLU A 141 6.84 11.05 -8.70
CA GLU A 141 5.44 11.26 -8.38
C GLU A 141 5.04 12.74 -8.42
N PHE A 142 5.93 13.65 -8.04
CA PHE A 142 5.79 15.09 -8.09
C PHE A 142 6.85 15.67 -9.02
N ASP A 143 6.43 16.23 -10.15
CA ASP A 143 7.36 16.85 -11.09
C ASP A 143 8.02 18.07 -10.42
N PRO A 144 9.37 18.18 -10.37
CA PRO A 144 10.06 19.33 -9.80
C PRO A 144 9.67 20.68 -10.43
N ALA A 145 9.09 20.69 -11.64
CA ALA A 145 8.59 21.88 -12.29
C ALA A 145 7.22 22.37 -11.76
N TRP A 146 6.49 21.54 -11.01
CA TRP A 146 5.20 21.92 -10.44
C TRP A 146 5.36 22.81 -9.20
N ASP A 147 4.47 23.79 -9.07
CA ASP A 147 4.38 24.59 -7.84
C ASP A 147 3.61 23.82 -6.76
N PHE A 148 4.32 23.44 -5.69
CA PHE A 148 3.71 22.77 -4.55
C PHE A 148 2.65 23.63 -3.86
N GLY A 149 2.79 24.96 -3.86
CA GLY A 149 1.80 25.89 -3.31
C GLY A 149 0.44 25.80 -4.01
N ALA A 150 0.45 25.53 -5.32
CA ALA A 150 -0.75 25.27 -6.10
C ALA A 150 -1.25 23.82 -5.98
N GLU A 151 -0.33 22.85 -5.88
CA GLU A 151 -0.68 21.43 -5.99
C GLU A 151 -0.97 20.71 -4.65
N TRP A 152 -0.53 21.23 -3.49
CA TRP A 152 -0.60 20.48 -2.23
C TRP A 152 -2.04 20.07 -1.83
N ARG A 153 -3.04 20.89 -2.17
CA ARG A 153 -4.43 20.69 -1.74
C ARG A 153 -5.14 19.62 -2.56
N GLU A 154 -5.16 19.79 -3.88
CA GLU A 154 -5.93 18.95 -4.80
C GLU A 154 -5.07 18.07 -5.72
N ALA A 155 -3.79 18.42 -5.90
CA ALA A 155 -2.86 17.75 -6.80
C ALA A 155 -3.44 17.58 -8.21
N GLY A 156 -4.04 18.65 -8.76
CA GLY A 156 -4.79 18.60 -10.01
C GLY A 156 -3.98 18.04 -11.17
N LEU A 157 -2.71 18.42 -11.28
CA LEU A 157 -1.81 17.94 -12.35
C LEU A 157 -1.52 16.44 -12.21
N LYS A 158 -1.31 15.97 -10.97
CA LYS A 158 -1.02 14.55 -10.72
C LYS A 158 -2.25 13.67 -10.88
N ASN A 159 -3.37 14.09 -10.29
CA ASN A 159 -4.62 13.34 -10.29
C ASN A 159 -5.25 13.33 -11.69
N GLY A 160 -5.16 14.43 -12.43
CA GLY A 160 -5.69 14.54 -13.79
C GLY A 160 -7.17 14.14 -13.90
N GLY A 161 -7.97 14.47 -12.89
CA GLY A 161 -9.41 14.14 -12.82
C GLY A 161 -9.76 12.67 -12.58
N ARG A 162 -8.78 11.80 -12.36
CA ARG A 162 -8.99 10.35 -12.21
C ARG A 162 -9.40 9.98 -10.78
N ILE A 163 -10.48 9.23 -10.63
CA ILE A 163 -11.06 8.84 -9.33
C ILE A 163 -10.18 7.83 -8.57
N GLU A 164 -9.36 7.07 -9.30
CA GLU A 164 -8.40 6.14 -8.71
C GLU A 164 -7.17 6.82 -8.10
N GLU A 165 -6.92 8.09 -8.41
CA GLU A 165 -5.79 8.85 -7.90
C GLU A 165 -6.12 9.49 -6.56
N PHE A 166 -5.15 9.46 -5.64
CA PHE A 166 -5.32 9.93 -4.28
C PHE A 166 -4.15 10.84 -3.83
N PHE A 167 -3.73 11.77 -4.69
CA PHE A 167 -2.71 12.77 -4.35
C PHE A 167 -3.32 14.07 -3.81
N GLY A 168 -2.56 14.80 -3.00
CA GLY A 168 -3.00 16.04 -2.35
C GLY A 168 -3.77 15.81 -1.04
N TYR A 169 -3.95 16.89 -0.29
CA TYR A 169 -4.59 16.87 1.02
C TYR A 169 -6.05 16.38 0.97
N GLU A 170 -6.83 16.86 0.00
CA GLU A 170 -8.25 16.47 -0.10
C GLU A 170 -8.40 14.98 -0.40
N SER A 171 -7.52 14.41 -1.22
CA SER A 171 -7.49 12.96 -1.44
C SER A 171 -7.08 12.18 -0.21
N TRP A 172 -6.06 12.65 0.52
CA TRP A 172 -5.67 12.05 1.80
C TRP A 172 -6.84 12.04 2.78
N LYS A 173 -7.56 13.16 2.90
CA LYS A 173 -8.73 13.30 3.75
C LYS A 173 -9.84 12.34 3.29
N ARG A 174 -10.10 12.26 1.98
CA ARG A 174 -11.07 11.32 1.40
C ARG A 174 -10.73 9.87 1.73
N ALA A 175 -9.47 9.46 1.60
CA ALA A 175 -9.05 8.11 1.98
C ALA A 175 -9.25 7.84 3.48
N ALA A 176 -8.88 8.81 4.33
CA ALA A 176 -9.06 8.69 5.78
C ALA A 176 -10.54 8.54 6.17
N LEU A 177 -11.43 9.31 5.55
CA LEU A 177 -12.88 9.20 5.75
C LEU A 177 -13.41 7.84 5.30
N ILE A 178 -13.02 7.36 4.12
CA ILE A 178 -13.38 6.00 3.66
C ILE A 178 -12.94 4.95 4.69
N PHE A 179 -11.71 5.06 5.22
CA PHE A 179 -11.22 4.10 6.21
C PHE A 179 -12.01 4.16 7.53
N GLN A 180 -12.38 5.36 7.99
CA GLN A 180 -13.23 5.53 9.17
C GLN A 180 -14.61 4.90 8.96
N ASP A 181 -15.24 5.12 7.80
CA ASP A 181 -16.53 4.54 7.46
C ASP A 181 -16.46 3.00 7.42
N MET A 182 -15.39 2.44 6.86
CA MET A 182 -15.18 0.99 6.81
C MET A 182 -14.92 0.39 8.19
N ALA A 183 -14.15 1.07 9.04
CA ALA A 183 -13.90 0.64 10.41
C ALA A 183 -15.19 0.64 11.25
N ALA A 184 -16.05 1.65 11.06
CA ALA A 184 -17.33 1.74 11.74
C ALA A 184 -18.34 0.70 11.24
N SER A 185 -18.39 0.47 9.92
CA SER A 185 -19.35 -0.46 9.30
C SER A 185 -18.94 -1.92 9.42
N TYR A 186 -17.64 -2.19 9.53
CA TYR A 186 -17.07 -3.54 9.55
C TYR A 186 -16.02 -3.71 10.65
N PRO A 187 -16.38 -3.51 11.93
CA PRO A 187 -15.42 -3.50 13.03
C PRO A 187 -14.66 -4.81 13.20
N ASP A 188 -15.15 -5.96 12.73
CA ASP A 188 -14.42 -7.24 12.84
C ASP A 188 -13.53 -7.54 11.64
N ARG A 189 -13.67 -6.78 10.54
CA ARG A 189 -13.01 -7.05 9.26
C ARG A 189 -12.17 -5.88 8.75
N PHE A 190 -12.28 -4.69 9.34
CA PHE A 190 -11.50 -3.53 8.97
C PHE A 190 -10.80 -2.92 10.19
N ARG A 191 -9.49 -2.67 10.06
CA ARG A 191 -8.67 -2.02 11.08
C ARG A 191 -7.98 -0.79 10.50
N ILE A 192 -7.84 0.25 11.32
CA ILE A 192 -7.05 1.43 10.99
C ILE A 192 -5.77 1.38 11.82
N LEU A 193 -4.63 1.49 11.17
CA LEU A 193 -3.32 1.63 11.80
C LEU A 193 -2.79 3.04 11.57
N ARG A 194 -2.26 3.66 12.63
CA ARG A 194 -1.53 4.93 12.50
C ARG A 194 -0.07 4.63 12.23
N TYR A 195 0.50 5.28 11.22
CA TYR A 195 1.88 5.06 10.83
C TYR A 195 2.87 5.41 11.95
N GLY A 196 2.60 6.46 12.72
CA GLY A 196 3.44 6.87 13.85
C GLY A 196 3.59 5.76 14.90
N ASP A 197 2.46 5.16 15.29
CA ASP A 197 2.41 4.06 16.27
C ASP A 197 3.25 2.88 15.79
N LEU A 198 3.11 2.48 14.52
CA LEU A 198 3.87 1.36 13.95
C LEU A 198 5.38 1.59 13.90
N THR A 199 5.82 2.84 13.78
CA THR A 199 7.26 3.16 13.79
C THR A 199 7.83 3.29 15.19
N ALA A 200 6.99 3.63 16.16
CA ALA A 200 7.38 3.77 17.56
C ALA A 200 7.38 2.41 18.28
N ASP A 201 6.37 1.59 18.02
CA ASP A 201 6.19 0.26 18.58
C ASP A 201 5.59 -0.71 17.54
N PRO A 202 6.43 -1.43 16.79
CA PRO A 202 5.96 -2.35 15.75
C PRO A 202 5.41 -3.68 16.28
N ALA A 203 5.58 -4.00 17.58
CA ALA A 203 5.11 -5.25 18.19
C ALA A 203 3.78 -5.05 18.97
N GLY A 204 3.53 -3.84 19.45
CA GLY A 204 2.36 -3.47 20.24
C GLY A 204 2.50 -3.77 21.73
#